data_AF-D7DK68-F1
#
_entry.id   AF-D7DK68-F1
#
_cell.length_a   1.000
_cell.length_b   1.000
_cell.length_c   1.000
_cell.angle_alpha   90.00
_cell.angle_beta   90.00
_cell.angle_gamma   90.00
#
_symmetry.space_group_name_H-M   'P 1'
#
loop_
_entity.id
_entity.type
_entity.pdbx_description
1 polymer ?
#
loop_
_entity_poly.entity_id
_entity_poly.type
_entity_poly.pdbx_seq_one_letter_code
_entity_poly.pdbx_strand_id
1 'polypeptide(L)'
;MRNSFYLLGLIFSMNAFAATSQELLKQYEVQAKQENTAFAGFSAERGASFFKAERTHSDGKKVSCATCHTSDPRKQGKTRANKVIEPMATIANPQRFTDATKVEKWFGRNCKDVLERACTAQEKGDYIQYLTSVK
;
A
#
# COMPACT_ATOMS: atom_id res chain seq x y z
N MET A 1 2.93 -30.39 -54.49
CA MET A 1 3.93 -29.69 -53.64
C MET A 1 3.17 -28.70 -52.77
N ARG A 2 2.96 -28.99 -51.47
CA ARG A 2 2.11 -28.18 -50.59
C ARG A 2 2.99 -27.56 -49.50
N ASN A 3 3.42 -26.32 -49.71
CA ASN A 3 4.23 -25.57 -48.75
C ASN A 3 3.36 -25.24 -47.52
N SER A 4 3.69 -25.84 -46.38
CA SER A 4 3.20 -25.38 -45.08
C SER A 4 4.08 -24.21 -44.62
N PHE A 5 3.51 -23.01 -44.63
CA PHE A 5 4.08 -21.87 -43.91
C PHE A 5 3.81 -22.07 -42.41
N TYR A 6 4.86 -22.41 -41.66
CA TYR A 6 4.82 -22.37 -40.20
C TYR A 6 4.95 -20.92 -39.74
N LEU A 7 3.85 -20.33 -39.26
CA LEU A 7 3.84 -19.03 -38.61
C LEU A 7 4.43 -19.19 -37.20
N LEU A 8 5.69 -18.81 -37.03
CA LEU A 8 6.39 -18.81 -35.75
C LEU A 8 5.85 -17.65 -34.89
N GLY A 9 4.86 -17.93 -34.03
CA GLY A 9 4.30 -16.97 -33.09
C GLY A 9 5.31 -16.65 -31.98
N LEU A 10 5.88 -15.44 -32.00
CA LEU A 10 6.63 -14.89 -30.88
C LEU A 10 5.66 -14.57 -29.73
N ILE A 11 5.67 -15.41 -28.69
CA ILE A 11 5.02 -15.11 -27.41
C ILE A 11 5.90 -14.08 -26.71
N PHE A 12 5.49 -12.81 -26.71
CA PHE A 12 6.11 -11.78 -25.90
C PHE A 12 5.68 -12.00 -24.44
N SER A 13 6.51 -12.72 -23.67
CA SER A 13 6.31 -12.87 -22.23
C SER A 13 6.50 -11.50 -21.57
N MET A 14 5.40 -10.86 -21.16
CA MET A 14 5.49 -9.70 -20.27
C MET A 14 6.02 -10.20 -18.92
N ASN A 15 7.29 -9.90 -18.66
CA ASN A 15 7.89 -10.10 -17.34
C ASN A 15 7.13 -9.19 -16.37
N ALA A 16 6.31 -9.79 -15.50
CA ALA A 16 5.74 -9.11 -14.36
C ALA A 16 6.87 -8.85 -13.36
N PHE A 17 7.53 -7.69 -13.46
CA PHE A 17 8.46 -7.24 -12.44
C PHE A 17 7.67 -6.99 -11.15
N ALA A 18 8.08 -7.64 -10.06
CA ALA A 18 7.55 -7.32 -8.73
C ALA A 18 7.89 -5.87 -8.42
N ALA A 19 6.88 -5.03 -8.23
CA ALA A 19 7.07 -3.63 -7.90
C ALA A 19 7.68 -3.53 -6.50
N THR A 20 8.84 -2.92 -6.35
CA THR A 20 9.47 -2.70 -5.04
C THR A 20 8.77 -1.58 -4.27
N SER A 21 8.92 -1.57 -2.94
CA SER A 21 8.48 -0.44 -2.11
C SER A 21 9.08 0.90 -2.58
N GLN A 22 10.32 0.88 -3.09
CA GLN A 22 10.97 2.07 -3.64
C GLN A 22 10.31 2.57 -4.93
N GLU A 23 9.86 1.69 -5.81
CA GLU A 23 9.14 2.07 -7.03
C GLU A 23 7.77 2.66 -6.71
N LEU A 24 7.06 2.10 -5.72
CA LEU A 24 5.81 2.67 -5.22
C LEU A 24 6.02 4.08 -4.64
N LEU A 25 7.08 4.27 -3.83
CA LEU A 25 7.40 5.59 -3.29
C LEU A 25 7.71 6.59 -4.42
N LYS A 26 8.47 6.22 -5.44
CA LYS A 26 8.72 7.08 -6.61
C LYS A 26 7.43 7.47 -7.33
N GLN A 27 6.51 6.52 -7.51
CA GLN A 27 5.21 6.79 -8.14
C GLN A 27 4.38 7.78 -7.34
N TYR A 28 4.28 7.57 -6.02
CA TYR A 28 3.55 8.50 -5.15
C TYR A 28 4.22 9.86 -5.04
N GLU A 29 5.55 9.95 -5.16
CA GLU A 29 6.26 11.22 -5.11
C GLU A 29 5.83 12.13 -6.27
N VAL A 30 5.69 11.57 -7.48
CA VAL A 30 5.19 12.31 -8.64
C VAL A 30 3.76 12.82 -8.40
N GLN A 31 2.88 11.96 -7.88
CA GLN A 31 1.50 12.32 -7.58
C GLN A 31 1.41 13.36 -6.45
N ALA A 32 2.20 13.21 -5.39
CA ALA A 32 2.19 14.13 -4.25
C ALA A 32 2.65 15.53 -4.63
N LYS A 33 3.63 15.66 -5.53
CA LYS A 33 4.05 16.96 -6.09
C LYS A 33 2.95 17.63 -6.93
N GLN A 34 2.11 16.84 -7.60
CA GLN A 34 0.97 17.35 -8.36
C GLN A 34 -0.19 17.76 -7.44
N GLU A 35 -0.45 16.98 -6.39
CA GLU A 35 -1.52 17.25 -5.41
C GLU A 35 -1.17 18.42 -4.46
N ASN A 36 0.11 18.60 -4.14
CA ASN A 36 0.58 19.57 -3.16
C ASN A 36 1.96 20.13 -3.54
N THR A 37 2.01 21.41 -3.92
CA THR A 37 3.26 22.10 -4.29
C THR A 37 4.24 22.27 -3.12
N ALA A 38 3.76 22.16 -1.87
CA ALA A 38 4.59 22.19 -0.67
C ALA A 38 5.11 20.79 -0.24
N PHE A 39 4.90 19.76 -1.06
CA PHE A 39 5.40 18.42 -0.77
C PHE A 39 6.93 18.42 -0.65
N ALA A 40 7.45 18.03 0.53
CA ALA A 40 8.87 18.05 0.86
C ALA A 40 9.49 16.64 1.02
N GLY A 41 8.81 15.59 0.55
CA GLY A 41 9.22 14.20 0.73
C GLY A 41 8.41 13.46 1.78
N PHE A 42 8.51 12.13 1.77
CA PHE A 42 7.82 11.25 2.71
C PHE A 42 8.51 11.18 4.08
N SER A 43 7.74 10.86 5.12
CA SER A 43 8.21 10.79 6.50
C SER A 43 7.66 9.57 7.21
N ALA A 44 8.56 8.76 7.77
CA ALA A 44 8.18 7.63 8.64
C ALA A 44 7.44 8.10 9.89
N GLU A 45 7.81 9.25 10.45
CA GLU A 45 7.18 9.82 11.65
C GLU A 45 5.71 10.20 11.39
N ARG A 46 5.45 10.87 10.25
CA ARG A 46 4.08 11.17 9.81
C ARG A 46 3.31 9.90 9.50
N GLY A 47 3.94 8.93 8.84
CA GLY A 47 3.32 7.63 8.56
C GLY A 47 2.94 6.86 9.82
N ALA A 48 3.81 6.85 10.84
CA ALA A 48 3.54 6.24 12.14
C ALA A 48 2.38 6.92 12.86
N SER A 49 2.38 8.25 12.87
CA SER A 49 1.30 9.05 13.45
C SER A 49 -0.02 8.81 12.73
N PHE A 50 0.00 8.81 11.40
CA PHE A 50 -1.16 8.55 10.55
C PHE A 50 -1.74 7.13 10.77
N PHE A 51 -0.88 6.12 10.86
CA PHE A 51 -1.27 4.72 11.13
C PHE A 51 -1.99 4.55 12.47
N LYS A 52 -1.53 5.26 13.51
CA LYS A 52 -2.06 5.17 14.88
C LYS A 52 -3.23 6.11 15.14
N ALA A 53 -3.41 7.14 14.32
CA ALA A 53 -4.44 8.16 14.53
C ALA A 53 -5.84 7.54 14.52
N GLU A 54 -6.59 7.81 15.60
CA GLU A 54 -8.00 7.49 15.69
C GLU A 54 -8.83 8.52 14.92
N ARG A 55 -9.78 8.02 14.11
CA ARG A 55 -10.74 8.81 13.35
C ARG A 55 -12.13 8.50 13.85
N THR A 56 -12.95 9.53 14.00
CA THR A 56 -14.38 9.36 14.27
C THR A 56 -15.11 9.37 12.93
N HIS A 57 -15.78 8.27 12.63
CA HIS A 57 -16.64 8.12 11.46
C HIS A 57 -17.91 8.93 11.60
N SER A 58 -18.58 9.15 10.47
CA SER A 58 -19.89 9.79 10.37
C SER A 58 -20.97 9.14 11.25
N ASP A 59 -20.84 7.84 11.55
CA ASP A 59 -21.72 7.09 12.43
C ASP A 59 -21.34 7.17 13.93
N GLY A 60 -20.34 7.98 14.28
CA GLY A 60 -19.83 8.17 15.63
C GLY A 60 -18.86 7.10 16.11
N LYS A 61 -18.60 6.04 15.33
CA LYS A 61 -17.62 5.01 15.72
C LYS A 61 -16.19 5.52 15.53
N LYS A 62 -15.30 5.05 16.40
CA LYS A 62 -13.86 5.34 16.34
C LYS A 62 -13.11 4.19 15.67
N VAL A 63 -12.25 4.52 14.70
CA VAL A 63 -11.41 3.54 14.01
C VAL A 63 -10.02 4.10 13.72
N SER A 64 -9.03 3.22 13.65
CA SER A 64 -7.68 3.52 13.16
C SER A 64 -7.19 2.39 12.25
N CYS A 65 -6.07 2.57 11.55
CA CYS A 65 -5.42 1.45 10.86
C CYS A 65 -5.04 0.35 11.86
N ALA A 66 -4.59 0.76 13.05
CA ALA A 66 -4.21 -0.14 14.15
C ALA A 66 -5.39 -0.97 14.70
N THR A 67 -6.65 -0.59 14.46
CA THR A 67 -7.82 -1.40 14.85
C THR A 67 -7.78 -2.80 14.25
N CYS A 68 -7.35 -2.93 12.99
CA CYS A 68 -7.23 -4.23 12.32
C CYS A 68 -5.78 -4.74 12.29
N HIS A 69 -4.79 -3.85 12.22
CA HIS A 69 -3.38 -4.19 12.02
C HIS A 69 -2.54 -4.22 13.31
N THR A 70 -3.18 -4.00 14.46
CA THR A 70 -2.53 -3.78 15.78
C THR A 70 -1.67 -2.53 15.82
N SER A 71 -1.25 -2.11 17.02
CA SER A 71 -0.34 -0.96 17.21
C SER A 71 1.11 -1.28 16.82
N ASP A 72 1.49 -2.56 16.82
CA ASP A 72 2.81 -3.04 16.39
C ASP A 72 2.67 -3.71 15.01
N PRO A 73 3.06 -3.05 13.91
CA PRO A 73 2.85 -3.56 12.56
C PRO A 73 3.67 -4.83 12.24
N ARG A 74 4.56 -5.26 13.13
CA ARG A 74 5.29 -6.54 13.05
C ARG A 74 4.43 -7.73 13.48
N LYS A 75 3.33 -7.48 14.19
CA LYS A 75 2.42 -8.52 14.67
C LYS A 75 1.30 -8.80 13.68
N GLN A 76 0.75 -10.00 13.76
CA GLN A 76 -0.45 -10.36 13.02
C GLN A 76 -1.66 -9.57 13.54
N GLY A 77 -2.41 -9.02 12.60
CA GLY A 77 -3.68 -8.37 12.84
C GLY A 77 -4.87 -9.29 12.62
N LYS A 78 -6.08 -8.74 12.73
CA LYS A 78 -7.33 -9.44 12.42
C LYS A 78 -8.30 -8.50 11.73
N THR A 79 -9.04 -9.04 10.77
CA THR A 79 -10.21 -8.35 10.20
C THR A 79 -11.35 -8.29 11.22
N ARG A 80 -12.37 -7.47 10.96
CA ARG A 80 -13.60 -7.42 11.78
C ARG A 80 -14.30 -8.78 11.90
N ALA A 81 -14.09 -9.69 10.94
CA ALA A 81 -14.62 -11.05 10.94
C ALA A 81 -13.63 -12.08 11.53
N ASN A 82 -12.66 -11.63 12.36
CA ASN A 82 -11.65 -12.47 13.03
C ASN A 82 -10.70 -13.25 12.11
N LYS A 83 -10.64 -12.94 10.80
CA LYS A 83 -9.63 -13.53 9.90
C LYS A 83 -8.27 -12.90 10.12
N VAL A 84 -7.21 -13.71 10.16
CA VAL A 84 -5.82 -13.27 10.32
C VAL A 84 -5.41 -12.32 9.19
N ILE A 85 -4.67 -11.27 9.57
CA ILE A 85 -3.97 -10.38 8.65
C ILE A 85 -2.49 -10.53 8.95
N GLU A 86 -1.70 -10.97 7.97
CA GLU A 86 -0.24 -11.06 8.13
C GLU A 86 0.39 -9.70 8.48
N PRO A 87 1.57 -9.67 9.12
CA PRO A 87 2.23 -8.43 9.49
C PRO A 87 2.35 -7.42 8.34
N MET A 88 2.23 -6.14 8.66
CA MET A 88 2.33 -5.04 7.69
C MET A 88 3.74 -4.51 7.52
N ALA A 89 4.57 -4.60 8.57
CA ALA A 89 5.98 -4.22 8.51
C ALA A 89 6.75 -5.20 7.62
N THR A 90 7.59 -4.67 6.72
CA THR A 90 8.33 -5.51 5.76
C THR A 90 9.37 -6.41 6.41
N ILE A 91 9.89 -6.03 7.59
CA ILE A 91 10.82 -6.84 8.37
C ILE A 91 10.21 -8.18 8.82
N ALA A 92 8.91 -8.19 9.10
CA ALA A 92 8.16 -9.38 9.50
C ALA A 92 7.45 -10.07 8.32
N ASN A 93 7.22 -9.35 7.21
CA ASN A 93 6.62 -9.88 6.00
C ASN A 93 7.19 -9.20 4.74
N PRO A 94 8.26 -9.76 4.13
CA PRO A 94 8.91 -9.17 2.96
C PRO A 94 8.05 -9.13 1.69
N GLN A 95 6.89 -9.81 1.67
CA GLN A 95 5.95 -9.78 0.54
C GLN A 95 5.03 -8.55 0.57
N ARG A 96 5.19 -7.66 1.56
CA ARG A 96 4.47 -6.39 1.61
C ARG A 96 5.08 -5.40 0.61
N PHE A 97 4.20 -4.68 -0.09
CA PHE A 97 4.56 -3.66 -1.08
C PHE A 97 5.38 -4.18 -2.27
N THR A 98 5.16 -5.44 -2.66
CA THR A 98 5.81 -6.08 -3.82
C THR A 98 4.93 -6.15 -5.10
N ASP A 99 3.67 -5.72 -4.99
CA ASP A 99 2.65 -5.77 -6.05
C ASP A 99 1.84 -4.47 -6.03
N ALA A 100 2.10 -3.59 -7.00
CA ALA A 100 1.47 -2.27 -7.07
C ALA A 100 -0.06 -2.34 -7.24
N THR A 101 -0.56 -3.30 -8.03
CA THR A 101 -2.00 -3.49 -8.24
C THR A 101 -2.69 -3.88 -6.93
N LYS A 102 -2.08 -4.79 -6.18
CA LYS A 102 -2.59 -5.19 -4.86
C LYS A 102 -2.52 -4.04 -3.85
N VAL A 103 -1.44 -3.26 -3.86
CA VAL A 103 -1.29 -2.09 -2.99
C VAL A 103 -2.39 -1.05 -3.27
N GLU A 104 -2.59 -0.66 -4.52
CA GLU A 104 -3.62 0.31 -4.90
C GLU A 104 -5.03 -0.19 -4.56
N LYS A 105 -5.33 -1.48 -4.83
CA LYS A 105 -6.61 -2.08 -4.44
C LYS A 105 -6.88 -1.92 -2.94
N TRP A 106 -5.88 -2.22 -2.10
CA TRP A 106 -6.07 -2.17 -0.65
C TRP A 106 -6.07 -0.75 -0.10
N PHE A 107 -5.27 0.17 -0.65
CA PHE A 107 -5.42 1.59 -0.28
C PHE A 107 -6.79 2.12 -0.66
N GLY A 108 -7.29 1.82 -1.87
CA GLY A 108 -8.63 2.26 -2.30
C GLY A 108 -9.76 1.79 -1.38
N ARG A 109 -9.62 0.62 -0.75
CA ARG A 109 -10.58 0.08 0.24
C ARG A 109 -10.32 0.61 1.65
N ASN A 110 -9.12 0.38 2.18
CA ASN A 110 -8.80 0.65 3.57
C ASN A 110 -8.80 2.15 3.89
N CYS A 111 -8.43 3.01 2.94
CA CYS A 111 -8.55 4.46 3.15
C CYS A 111 -10.01 4.86 3.30
N LYS A 112 -10.92 4.32 2.49
CA LYS A 112 -12.36 4.58 2.64
C LYS A 112 -12.89 4.00 3.95
N ASP A 113 -12.48 2.78 4.30
CA ASP A 113 -12.91 2.11 5.53
C ASP A 113 -12.42 2.77 6.82
N VAL A 114 -11.30 3.50 6.79
CA VAL A 114 -10.73 4.16 7.99
C VAL A 114 -10.98 5.66 7.98
N LEU A 115 -10.91 6.32 6.81
CA LEU A 115 -10.97 7.78 6.68
C LEU A 115 -12.28 8.31 6.10
N GLU A 116 -13.15 7.43 5.58
CA GLU A 116 -14.35 7.82 4.79
C GLU A 116 -14.01 8.65 3.53
N ARG A 117 -12.74 8.61 3.08
CA ARG A 117 -12.25 9.24 1.85
C ARG A 117 -11.05 8.47 1.28
N ALA A 118 -10.62 8.84 0.07
CA ALA A 118 -9.34 8.39 -0.45
C ALA A 118 -8.17 8.95 0.38
N CYS A 119 -7.08 8.19 0.48
CA CYS A 119 -5.81 8.74 0.94
C CYS A 119 -5.19 9.59 -0.17
N THR A 120 -4.54 10.68 0.21
CA THR A 120 -3.64 11.46 -0.65
C THR A 120 -2.39 10.65 -1.01
N ALA A 121 -1.67 11.05 -2.05
CA ALA A 121 -0.40 10.44 -2.40
C ALA A 121 0.65 10.59 -1.27
N GLN A 122 0.63 11.73 -0.55
CA GLN A 122 1.49 11.93 0.62
C GLN A 122 1.18 10.95 1.74
N GLU A 123 -0.10 10.75 2.09
CA GLU A 123 -0.51 9.78 3.12
C GLU A 123 -0.09 8.35 2.76
N LYS A 124 -0.25 7.94 1.49
CA LYS A 124 0.18 6.62 1.02
C LYS A 124 1.70 6.44 1.13
N GLY A 125 2.47 7.43 0.68
CA GLY A 125 3.93 7.35 0.73
C GLY A 125 4.49 7.41 2.15
N ASP A 126 3.94 8.27 3.01
CA ASP A 126 4.28 8.33 4.45
C ASP A 126 4.01 6.97 5.13
N TYR A 127 2.85 6.35 4.83
CA TYR A 127 2.47 5.04 5.36
C TYR A 127 3.47 3.93 4.95
N ILE A 128 3.85 3.87 3.67
CA ILE A 128 4.83 2.89 3.18
C ILE A 128 6.19 3.16 3.83
N GLN A 129 6.63 4.43 3.85
CA GLN A 129 7.92 4.82 4.43
C GLN A 129 8.03 4.42 5.91
N TYR A 130 6.94 4.55 6.67
CA TYR A 130 6.87 4.05 8.04
C TYR A 130 7.07 2.53 8.08
N LEU A 131 6.23 1.77 7.38
CA LEU A 131 6.21 0.30 7.48
C LEU A 131 7.45 -0.39 6.92
N THR A 132 8.20 0.27 6.04
CA THR A 132 9.50 -0.20 5.55
C THR A 132 10.68 0.19 6.46
N SER A 133 10.48 1.17 7.36
CA SER A 133 11.51 1.65 8.29
C SER A 133 11.48 0.98 9.67
N VAL A 134 10.39 0.29 10.01
CA VAL A 134 10.24 -0.44 11.28
C VAL A 134 11.31 -1.54 11.37
N LYS A 135 11.97 -1.62 12.53
CA LYS A 135 13.02 -2.60 12.85
C LYS A 135 12.53 -3.69 13.79
#